data_AF-A0A550CTJ7-F1
#
_entry.id   AF-A0A550CTJ7-F1
#
_cell.length_a   1.000
_cell.length_b   1.000
_cell.length_c   1.000
_cell.angle_alpha   90.00
_cell.angle_beta   90.00
_cell.angle_gamma   90.00
#
_symmetry.space_group_name_H-M   'P 1'
#
loop_
_entity.id
_entity.type
_entity.pdbx_description
1 polymer ?
#
loop_
_entity_poly.entity_id
_entity_poly.type
_entity_poly.pdbx_seq_one_letter_code
_entity_poly.pdbx_strand_id
1 'polypeptide(L)'
;MATSGSVHQQLHVLVDEIQRIASSVIGVHGRLAAVSQQAADESAMHLHRLLESERQMAALTHELNSLRRDRQQLVHSEDHKAIRRKLRHARQFAKDLLDEREQINPSGTSPATSEKRENLRGGEDVTPPIALSSKNTSVRTSNIYAESSHAAVDSPPSAGGSSNQNGGAVEHAGNTQSTTDSPSNGVASSSRKGQGTQTYSTAAEEPGADSNVASWRLRHGWPPGSMKGLSGPITVDMMKEKLGWAEDEALLLEALAANPSESLQIEIIQNCVFLYDPMFLEARFGNPTSSKKTFLVDWGNRGLNERILAAIEEAQATYSHLHVFTFPSSRSSEARGWWYVGAHTCAAVPGMWDVWQGLRDASAESRRKIVDRLCARQGPGHVQHLATPGATGPNALSDAQECARMLNEGGLAQLCVQMSGQGLLHVSKAFARDLRYPARLEAERCTEGREPVHSA
;
A
#
# COMPACT_ATOMS: atom_id res chain seq x y z
N MET A 1 62.97 -63.49 30.86
CA MET A 1 63.12 -62.90 29.51
C MET A 1 61.80 -62.86 28.70
N ALA A 2 60.61 -63.01 29.31
CA ALA A 2 59.33 -63.10 28.58
C ALA A 2 58.54 -61.77 28.44
N THR A 3 59.08 -60.62 28.88
CA THR A 3 58.37 -59.33 28.87
C THR A 3 58.63 -58.48 27.62
N SER A 4 59.58 -58.86 26.77
CA SER A 4 59.96 -58.09 25.57
C SER A 4 58.86 -58.11 24.48
N GLY A 5 58.11 -59.21 24.34
CA GLY A 5 57.09 -59.36 23.30
C GLY A 5 55.88 -58.42 23.45
N SER A 6 55.53 -58.05 24.69
CA SER A 6 54.35 -57.22 24.97
C SER A 6 54.51 -55.77 24.51
N VAL A 7 55.74 -55.24 24.57
CA VAL A 7 56.01 -53.83 24.20
C VAL A 7 55.95 -53.65 22.69
N HIS A 8 56.49 -54.59 21.91
CA HIS A 8 56.40 -54.54 20.46
C HIS A 8 54.95 -54.64 19.95
N GLN A 9 54.11 -55.45 20.58
CA GLN A 9 52.70 -55.54 20.19
C GLN A 9 51.94 -54.23 20.47
N GLN A 10 52.18 -53.59 21.62
CA GLN A 10 51.59 -52.28 21.93
C GLN A 10 52.07 -51.18 20.98
N LEU A 11 53.35 -51.21 20.57
CA LEU A 11 53.88 -50.27 19.58
C LEU A 11 53.19 -50.41 18.22
N HIS A 12 52.96 -51.64 17.75
CA HIS A 12 52.24 -51.88 16.49
C HIS A 12 50.80 -51.34 16.53
N VAL A 13 50.07 -51.58 17.63
CA VAL A 13 48.71 -51.05 17.79
C VAL A 13 48.70 -49.52 17.74
N LEU A 14 49.64 -48.85 18.42
CA LEU A 14 49.75 -47.39 18.39
C LEU A 14 50.09 -46.86 16.99
N VAL A 15 50.99 -47.54 16.26
CA VAL A 15 51.33 -47.15 14.89
C VAL A 15 50.12 -47.26 13.96
N ASP A 16 49.36 -48.35 14.05
CA ASP A 16 48.14 -48.55 13.25
C ASP A 16 47.07 -47.50 13.57
N GLU A 17 46.92 -47.14 14.84
CA GLU A 17 45.98 -46.12 15.28
C GLU A 17 46.39 -44.71 14.83
N ILE A 18 47.69 -44.37 14.91
CA ILE A 18 48.22 -43.12 14.35
C ILE A 18 47.99 -43.06 12.83
N GLN A 19 48.24 -44.16 12.11
CA GLN A 19 48.02 -44.21 10.66
C GLN A 19 46.55 -44.07 10.29
N ARG A 20 45.64 -44.65 11.08
CA ARG A 20 44.20 -44.49 10.94
C ARG A 20 43.76 -43.04 11.19
N ILE A 21 44.26 -42.42 12.25
CA ILE A 21 43.99 -41.01 12.57
C ILE A 21 44.50 -40.11 11.44
N ALA A 22 45.74 -40.31 10.97
CA ALA A 22 46.31 -39.53 9.88
C ALA A 22 45.46 -39.64 8.60
N SER A 23 45.01 -40.85 8.27
CA SER A 23 44.14 -41.09 7.11
C SER A 23 42.77 -40.41 7.26
N SER A 24 42.20 -40.42 8.48
CA SER A 24 40.97 -39.69 8.80
C SER A 24 41.15 -38.17 8.65
N VAL A 25 42.25 -37.62 9.15
CA VAL A 25 42.59 -36.19 9.06
C VAL A 25 42.75 -35.75 7.60
N ILE A 26 43.45 -36.53 6.77
CA ILE A 26 43.58 -36.27 5.32
C ILE A 26 42.20 -36.28 4.65
N GLY A 27 41.35 -37.26 4.99
CA GLY A 27 39.98 -37.34 4.48
C GLY A 27 39.12 -36.14 4.87
N VAL A 28 39.23 -35.65 6.10
CA VAL A 28 38.55 -34.43 6.56
C VAL A 28 39.06 -33.20 5.81
N HIS A 29 40.38 -33.04 5.66
CA HIS A 29 40.96 -31.92 4.91
C HIS A 29 40.54 -31.93 3.43
N GLY A 30 40.48 -33.11 2.80
CA GLY A 30 39.99 -33.24 1.43
C GLY A 30 38.54 -32.82 1.26
N ARG A 31 37.66 -33.20 2.20
CA ARG A 31 36.26 -32.75 2.20
C ARG A 31 36.12 -31.25 2.46
N LEU A 32 36.91 -30.71 3.38
CA LEU A 32 36.91 -29.28 3.68
C LEU A 32 37.37 -28.45 2.47
N ALA A 33 38.40 -28.90 1.76
CA ALA A 33 38.85 -28.26 0.53
C ALA A 33 37.76 -28.31 -0.56
N ALA A 34 37.07 -29.44 -0.72
CA ALA A 34 35.96 -29.56 -1.67
C ALA A 34 34.79 -28.61 -1.34
N VAL A 35 34.40 -28.53 -0.07
CA VAL A 35 33.34 -27.59 0.39
C VAL A 35 33.77 -26.14 0.18
N SER A 36 35.04 -25.81 0.48
CA SER A 36 35.58 -24.47 0.26
C SER A 36 35.56 -24.08 -1.22
N GLN A 37 35.91 -25.01 -2.12
CA GLN A 37 35.86 -24.75 -3.56
C GLN A 37 34.42 -24.57 -4.05
N GLN A 38 33.50 -25.43 -3.61
CA GLN A 38 32.09 -25.31 -3.96
C GLN A 38 31.50 -23.96 -3.51
N ALA A 39 31.82 -23.51 -2.30
CA ALA A 39 31.37 -22.21 -1.79
C ALA A 39 31.93 -21.03 -2.61
N ALA A 40 33.18 -21.13 -3.08
CA ALA A 40 33.78 -20.12 -3.95
C ALA A 40 33.09 -20.07 -5.32
N ASP A 41 32.78 -21.23 -5.91
CA ASP A 41 32.11 -21.33 -7.20
C ASP A 41 30.66 -20.81 -7.13
N GLU A 42 29.92 -21.13 -6.06
CA GLU A 42 28.59 -20.60 -5.79
C GLU A 42 28.62 -19.08 -5.61
N SER A 43 29.60 -18.56 -4.86
CA SER A 43 29.78 -17.11 -4.67
C SER A 43 30.07 -16.40 -5.99
N ALA A 44 30.91 -16.98 -6.86
CA ALA A 44 31.20 -16.44 -8.19
C ALA A 44 29.95 -16.42 -9.08
N MET A 45 29.13 -17.47 -9.02
CA MET A 45 27.85 -17.54 -9.74
C MET A 45 26.87 -16.46 -9.27
N HIS A 46 26.74 -16.25 -7.97
CA HIS A 46 25.87 -15.21 -7.41
C HIS A 46 26.34 -13.80 -7.80
N LEU A 47 27.65 -13.54 -7.76
CA LEU A 47 28.22 -12.27 -8.21
C LEU A 47 27.93 -12.02 -9.69
N HIS A 48 28.07 -13.04 -10.54
CA HIS A 48 27.73 -12.93 -11.97
C HIS A 48 26.25 -12.58 -12.18
N ARG A 49 25.33 -13.24 -11.47
CA ARG A 49 23.88 -12.93 -11.57
C ARG A 49 23.55 -11.52 -11.11
N LEU A 50 24.22 -11.02 -10.05
CA LEU A 50 24.04 -9.64 -9.59
C LEU A 50 24.48 -8.63 -10.65
N LEU A 51 25.67 -8.82 -11.24
CA LEU A 51 26.17 -7.94 -12.31
C LEU A 51 25.27 -7.97 -13.55
N GLU A 52 24.71 -9.13 -13.89
CA GLU A 52 23.75 -9.26 -14.99
C GLU A 52 22.44 -8.51 -14.69
N SER A 53 21.92 -8.64 -13.47
CA SER A 53 20.74 -7.90 -13.01
C SER A 53 20.97 -6.39 -13.03
N GLU A 54 22.14 -5.91 -12.60
CA GLU A 54 22.50 -4.50 -12.65
C GLU A 54 22.52 -3.96 -14.09
N ARG A 55 23.09 -4.72 -15.03
CA ARG A 55 23.08 -4.37 -16.46
C ARG A 55 21.67 -4.30 -17.02
N GLN A 56 20.79 -5.23 -16.65
CA GLN A 56 19.39 -5.22 -17.06
C GLN A 56 18.64 -4.00 -16.51
N MET A 57 18.83 -3.67 -15.23
CA MET A 57 18.25 -2.46 -14.63
C MET A 57 18.74 -1.17 -15.30
N ALA A 58 20.04 -1.09 -15.63
CA ALA A 58 20.60 0.04 -16.35
C ALA A 58 19.99 0.19 -17.75
N ALA A 59 19.81 -0.91 -18.47
CA ALA A 59 19.17 -0.93 -19.79
C ALA A 59 17.71 -0.47 -19.73
N LEU A 60 16.91 -1.00 -18.79
CA LEU A 60 15.51 -0.59 -18.59
C LEU A 60 15.40 0.88 -18.17
N THR A 61 16.31 1.36 -17.33
CA THR A 61 16.35 2.77 -16.91
C THR A 61 16.63 3.68 -18.10
N HIS A 62 17.54 3.29 -18.99
CA HIS A 62 17.83 4.02 -20.22
C HIS A 62 16.61 4.03 -21.17
N GLU A 63 15.93 2.89 -21.35
CA GLU A 63 14.72 2.77 -22.16
C GLU A 63 13.58 3.66 -21.63
N LEU A 64 13.33 3.63 -20.32
CA LEU A 64 12.30 4.46 -19.68
C LEU A 64 12.58 5.96 -19.87
N ASN A 65 13.85 6.36 -19.76
CA ASN A 65 14.27 7.73 -20.02
C ASN A 65 14.13 8.13 -21.50
N SER A 66 14.32 7.20 -22.44
CA SER A 66 14.02 7.42 -23.85
C SER A 66 12.53 7.66 -24.07
N LEU A 67 11.66 6.77 -23.56
CA LEU A 67 10.21 6.90 -23.69
C LEU A 67 9.67 8.18 -23.03
N ARG A 68 10.27 8.62 -21.92
CA ARG A 68 9.94 9.92 -21.31
C ARG A 68 10.26 11.09 -22.22
N ARG A 69 11.42 11.07 -22.89
CA ARG A 69 11.80 12.10 -23.87
C ARG A 69 10.84 12.10 -25.06
N ASP A 70 10.52 10.93 -25.60
CA ASP A 70 9.58 10.79 -26.73
C ASP A 70 8.19 11.32 -26.36
N ARG A 71 7.69 10.97 -25.16
CA ARG A 71 6.43 11.50 -24.64
C ARG A 71 6.47 13.02 -24.47
N GLN A 72 7.57 13.58 -23.97
CA GLN A 72 7.73 15.02 -23.85
C GLN A 72 7.70 15.69 -25.23
N GLN A 73 8.40 15.14 -26.22
CA GLN A 73 8.36 15.64 -27.59
C GLN A 73 6.95 15.58 -28.18
N LEU A 74 6.21 14.48 -27.98
CA LEU A 74 4.84 14.32 -28.44
C LEU A 74 3.89 15.35 -27.79
N VAL A 75 4.05 15.63 -26.49
CA VAL A 75 3.24 16.64 -25.80
C VAL A 75 3.52 18.06 -26.30
N HIS A 76 4.77 18.33 -26.68
CA HIS A 76 5.20 19.62 -27.21
C HIS A 76 4.96 19.77 -28.72
N SER A 77 4.61 18.69 -29.41
CA SER A 77 4.30 18.74 -30.84
C SER A 77 3.15 19.69 -31.13
N GLU A 78 3.28 20.47 -32.19
CA GLU A 78 2.26 21.44 -32.60
C GLU A 78 0.92 20.74 -32.91
N ASP A 79 0.96 19.49 -33.39
CA ASP A 79 -0.23 18.68 -33.63
C ASP A 79 -1.02 18.42 -32.34
N HIS A 80 -0.33 18.07 -31.25
CA HIS A 80 -0.99 17.81 -29.97
C HIS A 80 -1.57 19.10 -29.37
N LYS A 81 -0.89 20.24 -29.56
CA LYS A 81 -1.44 21.57 -29.20
C LYS A 81 -2.66 21.91 -30.06
N ALA A 82 -2.64 21.64 -31.36
CA ALA A 82 -3.76 21.86 -32.26
C ALA A 82 -4.98 21.00 -31.87
N ILE A 83 -4.78 19.73 -31.52
CA ILE A 83 -5.83 18.84 -31.01
C ILE A 83 -6.41 19.39 -29.71
N ARG A 84 -5.58 19.83 -28.76
CA ARG A 84 -6.06 20.45 -27.50
C ARG A 84 -6.84 21.74 -27.75
N ARG A 85 -6.44 22.57 -28.72
CA ARG A 85 -7.21 23.76 -29.13
C ARG A 85 -8.57 23.35 -29.70
N LYS A 86 -8.63 22.38 -30.63
CA LYS A 86 -9.89 21.86 -31.19
C LYS A 86 -10.82 21.31 -30.10
N LEU A 87 -10.29 20.55 -29.15
CA LEU A 87 -11.07 20.00 -28.03
C LEU A 87 -11.64 21.11 -27.12
N ARG A 88 -10.85 22.17 -26.86
CA ARG A 88 -11.34 23.34 -26.10
C ARG A 88 -12.45 24.07 -26.84
N HIS A 89 -12.31 24.29 -28.14
CA HIS A 89 -13.38 24.88 -28.96
C HIS A 89 -14.64 24.02 -28.98
N ALA A 90 -14.52 22.70 -29.12
CA ALA A 90 -15.67 21.80 -29.09
C ALA A 90 -16.40 21.80 -27.73
N ARG A 91 -15.65 21.86 -26.61
CA ARG A 91 -16.23 21.97 -25.26
C ARG A 91 -16.93 23.31 -25.04
N GLN A 92 -16.34 24.40 -25.52
CA GLN A 92 -16.95 25.72 -25.44
C GLN A 92 -18.25 25.75 -26.25
N PHE A 93 -18.21 25.28 -27.49
CA PHE A 93 -19.39 25.18 -28.36
C PHE A 93 -20.51 24.34 -27.72
N ALA A 94 -20.18 23.19 -27.12
CA ALA A 94 -21.17 22.37 -26.42
C ALA A 94 -21.76 23.08 -25.18
N LYS A 95 -20.98 23.89 -24.48
CA LYS A 95 -21.45 24.69 -23.36
C LYS A 95 -22.37 25.81 -23.84
N ASP A 96 -21.98 26.53 -24.88
CA ASP A 96 -22.78 27.61 -25.46
C ASP A 96 -24.16 27.10 -25.91
N LEU A 97 -24.23 25.90 -26.51
CA LEU A 97 -25.50 25.24 -26.87
C LEU A 97 -26.36 24.87 -25.66
N LEU A 98 -25.75 24.49 -24.53
CA LEU A 98 -26.49 24.20 -23.29
C LEU A 98 -27.03 25.49 -22.68
N ASP A 99 -26.22 26.54 -22.63
CA ASP A 99 -26.59 27.86 -22.10
C ASP A 99 -27.71 28.49 -22.97
N GLU A 100 -27.65 28.36 -24.30
CA GLU A 100 -28.71 28.80 -25.22
C GLU A 100 -30.02 28.03 -25.00
N ARG A 101 -29.94 26.72 -24.75
CA ARG A 101 -31.11 25.89 -24.44
C ARG A 101 -31.78 26.28 -23.13
N GLU A 102 -31.01 26.67 -22.11
CA GLU A 102 -31.53 27.18 -20.84
C GLU A 102 -32.20 28.55 -21.03
N GLN A 103 -31.63 29.43 -21.87
CA GLN A 103 -32.19 30.76 -22.15
C GLN A 103 -33.47 30.73 -23.00
N ILE A 104 -33.67 29.71 -23.83
CA ILE A 104 -34.90 29.56 -24.65
C ILE A 104 -36.07 28.96 -23.85
N ASN A 105 -35.81 28.32 -22.70
CA ASN A 105 -36.84 27.78 -21.80
C ASN A 105 -36.91 28.47 -20.41
N PRO A 106 -37.00 29.81 -20.30
CA PRO A 106 -37.09 30.50 -19.01
C PRO A 106 -38.49 30.41 -18.39
N SER A 107 -39.47 29.89 -19.13
CA SER A 107 -40.89 29.79 -18.74
C SER A 107 -41.35 28.34 -18.56
N GLY A 108 -40.55 27.55 -17.83
CA GLY A 108 -40.99 26.33 -17.17
C GLY A 108 -42.01 26.64 -16.06
N THR A 109 -43.15 27.19 -16.45
CA THR A 109 -44.37 27.25 -15.65
C THR A 109 -44.71 25.80 -15.32
N SER A 110 -44.44 25.37 -14.10
CA SER A 110 -44.92 24.08 -13.59
C SER A 110 -46.44 24.07 -13.72
N PRO A 111 -47.05 23.19 -14.53
CA PRO A 111 -48.48 22.97 -14.43
C PRO A 111 -48.69 22.07 -13.22
N ALA A 112 -49.02 22.67 -12.09
CA ALA A 112 -49.81 21.99 -11.07
C ALA A 112 -51.15 21.59 -11.73
N THR A 113 -51.27 20.33 -12.15
CA THR A 113 -52.56 19.72 -12.47
C THR A 113 -52.74 18.50 -11.58
N SER A 114 -53.38 18.78 -10.45
CA SER A 114 -54.34 17.87 -9.82
C SER A 114 -55.51 17.63 -10.78
N GLU A 115 -56.20 16.50 -10.58
CA GLU A 115 -57.42 16.00 -11.24
C GLU A 115 -57.19 15.07 -12.45
N LYS A 116 -57.47 13.76 -12.40
CA LYS A 116 -58.69 12.98 -12.06
C LYS A 116 -59.34 12.48 -13.36
N ARG A 117 -59.58 11.15 -13.40
CA ARG A 117 -60.48 10.41 -14.32
C ARG A 117 -60.03 10.32 -15.78
N GLU A 118 -60.39 9.34 -16.61
CA GLU A 118 -61.03 8.01 -16.55
C GLU A 118 -60.88 7.49 -18.00
N ASN A 119 -60.76 6.18 -18.20
CA ASN A 119 -61.17 5.38 -19.39
C ASN A 119 -61.31 6.02 -20.79
N LEU A 120 -60.65 5.39 -21.78
CA LEU A 120 -61.16 4.85 -23.09
C LEU A 120 -59.93 4.62 -24.00
N ARG A 121 -59.51 3.39 -24.34
CA ARG A 121 -60.02 2.43 -25.33
C ARG A 121 -59.87 2.91 -26.80
N GLY A 122 -59.09 2.15 -27.58
CA GLY A 122 -58.92 2.24 -29.05
C GLY A 122 -57.83 3.24 -29.45
N GLY A 123 -56.88 2.96 -30.34
CA GLY A 123 -56.75 1.99 -31.42
C GLY A 123 -55.97 2.70 -32.54
N GLU A 124 -55.23 1.92 -33.34
CA GLU A 124 -54.58 2.29 -34.62
C GLU A 124 -53.25 3.07 -34.51
N ASP A 125 -52.11 2.41 -34.77
CA ASP A 125 -51.49 2.20 -36.10
C ASP A 125 -51.28 3.50 -36.89
N VAL A 126 -50.08 4.10 -36.81
CA VAL A 126 -49.35 4.64 -37.97
C VAL A 126 -47.85 4.72 -37.65
N THR A 127 -47.10 3.82 -38.25
CA THR A 127 -45.65 3.89 -38.49
C THR A 127 -45.36 4.87 -39.64
N PRO A 128 -44.31 5.70 -39.57
CA PRO A 128 -43.69 6.24 -40.78
C PRO A 128 -42.34 5.54 -41.06
N PRO A 129 -42.05 5.19 -42.33
CA PRO A 129 -40.78 4.60 -42.73
C PRO A 129 -39.79 5.72 -43.10
N ILE A 130 -38.55 5.64 -42.60
CA ILE A 130 -37.44 6.37 -43.23
C ILE A 130 -36.31 5.39 -43.54
N ALA A 131 -36.03 5.35 -44.83
CA ALA A 131 -35.11 4.49 -45.52
C ALA A 131 -33.63 4.90 -45.30
N LEU A 132 -32.81 3.86 -45.17
CA LEU A 132 -31.48 3.64 -45.74
C LEU A 132 -30.70 4.86 -46.26
N SER A 133 -29.49 5.06 -45.72
CA SER A 133 -28.33 5.41 -46.54
C SER A 133 -27.03 4.90 -45.94
N SER A 134 -26.57 3.77 -46.47
CA SER A 134 -25.24 3.21 -46.29
C SER A 134 -24.22 4.04 -47.07
N LYS A 135 -23.14 4.49 -46.40
CA LYS A 135 -21.88 4.85 -47.08
C LYS A 135 -20.70 4.21 -46.37
N ASN A 136 -20.33 3.03 -46.88
CA ASN A 136 -19.03 2.42 -46.70
C ASN A 136 -17.98 3.26 -47.45
N THR A 137 -17.09 3.92 -46.73
CA THR A 137 -15.82 4.41 -47.30
C THR A 137 -14.73 3.42 -46.99
N SER A 138 -14.50 2.55 -47.99
CA SER A 138 -13.30 1.73 -48.15
C SER A 138 -12.09 2.63 -48.34
N VAL A 139 -11.12 2.57 -47.42
CA VAL A 139 -9.82 3.22 -47.58
C VAL A 139 -8.81 2.18 -48.02
N ARG A 140 -8.36 2.39 -49.25
CA ARG A 140 -7.30 1.72 -50.00
C ARG A 140 -5.96 1.86 -49.26
N THR A 141 -5.37 0.78 -48.78
CA THR A 141 -3.94 0.71 -48.44
C THR A 141 -3.19 0.15 -49.64
N SER A 142 -2.52 1.03 -50.39
CA SER A 142 -1.57 0.64 -51.43
C SER A 142 -0.17 0.49 -50.82
N ASN A 143 0.34 -0.73 -50.88
CA ASN A 143 1.77 -1.06 -50.79
C ASN A 143 2.54 -0.34 -51.90
N ILE A 144 3.65 0.31 -51.55
CA ILE A 144 4.75 0.55 -52.47
C ILE A 144 6.03 0.04 -51.79
N TYR A 145 6.55 -1.04 -52.37
CA TYR A 145 7.92 -1.51 -52.27
C TYR A 145 8.87 -0.43 -52.81
N ALA A 146 9.98 -0.19 -52.12
CA ALA A 146 11.25 0.13 -52.77
C ALA A 146 12.40 -0.29 -51.85
N GLU A 147 13.09 -1.34 -52.30
CA GLU A 147 14.44 -1.71 -51.90
C GLU A 147 15.43 -0.56 -52.13
N SER A 148 16.42 -0.44 -51.25
CA SER A 148 17.82 -0.29 -51.71
C SER A 148 18.78 -0.56 -50.57
N SER A 149 19.49 -1.67 -50.70
CA SER A 149 20.78 -2.00 -50.11
C SER A 149 21.83 -0.91 -50.32
N HIS A 150 22.81 -0.79 -49.40
CA HIS A 150 24.26 -0.90 -49.70
C HIS A 150 25.14 -0.80 -48.43
N ALA A 151 25.91 -1.88 -48.24
CA ALA A 151 27.33 -1.97 -47.88
C ALA A 151 27.94 -1.29 -46.63
N ALA A 152 28.65 -2.15 -45.90
CA ALA A 152 29.61 -1.94 -44.84
C ALA A 152 30.78 -1.00 -45.18
N VAL A 153 31.38 -0.37 -44.15
CA VAL A 153 32.83 -0.19 -44.02
C VAL A 153 33.24 -0.19 -42.54
N ASP A 154 34.34 -0.89 -42.33
CA ASP A 154 35.16 -1.12 -41.15
C ASP A 154 35.74 0.11 -40.40
N SER A 155 35.96 -0.15 -39.12
CA SER A 155 37.18 0.12 -38.33
C SER A 155 37.29 1.28 -37.31
N PRO A 156 37.99 1.02 -36.17
CA PRO A 156 38.24 1.90 -35.01
C PRO A 156 39.58 2.68 -35.23
N PRO A 157 40.36 3.26 -34.26
CA PRO A 157 40.36 3.19 -32.78
C PRO A 157 40.67 4.51 -32.04
N SER A 158 40.76 4.46 -30.70
CA SER A 158 41.98 4.84 -29.94
C SER A 158 41.74 5.36 -28.52
N ALA A 159 42.74 5.07 -27.71
CA ALA A 159 42.89 5.25 -26.28
C ALA A 159 43.42 6.62 -25.85
N GLY A 160 43.48 6.82 -24.53
CA GLY A 160 44.19 7.91 -23.83
C GLY A 160 43.21 8.93 -23.25
N GLY A 161 43.29 9.35 -22.00
CA GLY A 161 44.37 9.37 -21.02
C GLY A 161 44.31 10.71 -20.27
N SER A 162 44.88 10.74 -19.06
CA SER A 162 45.09 11.92 -18.18
C SER A 162 43.86 12.49 -17.46
N SER A 163 43.81 12.45 -16.12
CA SER A 163 44.63 13.22 -15.16
C SER A 163 44.33 14.72 -15.23
N ASN A 164 43.67 15.25 -14.20
CA ASN A 164 44.29 16.32 -13.42
C ASN A 164 43.67 16.53 -12.04
N GLN A 165 44.58 16.71 -11.09
CA GLN A 165 44.41 17.21 -9.74
C GLN A 165 44.13 18.72 -9.76
N ASN A 166 43.42 19.19 -8.73
CA ASN A 166 43.56 20.47 -7.99
C ASN A 166 42.18 20.78 -7.37
N GLY A 167 42.01 21.02 -6.07
CA GLY A 167 42.89 21.74 -5.17
C GLY A 167 42.54 23.23 -5.25
N GLY A 168 41.76 23.75 -4.30
CA GLY A 168 41.44 25.17 -4.27
C GLY A 168 40.27 25.52 -3.35
N ALA A 169 40.58 25.75 -2.08
CA ALA A 169 39.72 26.44 -1.13
C ALA A 169 39.55 27.91 -1.53
N VAL A 170 38.32 28.44 -1.48
CA VAL A 170 38.05 29.87 -1.29
C VAL A 170 36.74 30.03 -0.51
N GLU A 171 36.87 30.57 0.70
CA GLU A 171 35.80 31.19 1.48
C GLU A 171 35.23 32.37 0.70
N HIS A 172 33.91 32.58 0.71
CA HIS A 172 33.35 33.94 0.81
C HIS A 172 31.90 33.94 1.28
N ALA A 173 31.67 34.81 2.27
CA ALA A 173 30.40 35.16 2.88
C ALA A 173 29.55 36.05 1.96
N GLY A 174 28.24 36.08 2.23
CA GLY A 174 27.30 37.08 1.69
C GLY A 174 25.94 36.44 1.38
N ASN A 175 24.97 36.47 2.29
CA ASN A 175 24.07 37.60 2.57
C ASN A 175 23.18 37.98 1.37
N THR A 176 21.89 37.57 1.39
CA THR A 176 20.68 38.33 0.98
C THR A 176 19.48 37.35 0.96
N GLN A 177 18.54 37.44 1.89
CA GLN A 177 17.29 38.22 1.81
C GLN A 177 16.36 37.87 0.64
N SER A 178 15.27 37.19 1.03
CA SER A 178 13.86 37.63 0.86
C SER A 178 13.16 37.49 -0.49
N THR A 179 11.82 37.32 -0.37
CA THR A 179 10.76 37.36 -1.40
C THR A 179 10.60 36.07 -2.22
N THR A 180 9.43 35.50 -2.47
CA THR A 180 8.04 35.99 -2.37
C THR A 180 7.08 34.82 -2.51
N ASP A 181 5.94 34.96 -1.85
CA ASP A 181 4.71 34.18 -2.05
C ASP A 181 4.28 34.08 -3.53
N SER A 182 3.77 32.90 -3.94
CA SER A 182 2.44 32.81 -4.55
C SER A 182 2.01 31.37 -4.90
N PRO A 183 0.69 31.11 -4.98
CA PRO A 183 0.07 29.81 -4.72
C PRO A 183 -0.16 28.98 -6.00
N SER A 184 -0.19 27.65 -5.87
CA SER A 184 -0.68 26.77 -6.94
C SER A 184 -2.00 26.10 -6.54
N ASN A 185 -3.07 26.51 -7.22
CA ASN A 185 -4.34 25.81 -7.28
C ASN A 185 -4.21 24.62 -8.23
N GLY A 186 -4.62 23.45 -7.77
CA GLY A 186 -4.70 22.24 -8.57
C GLY A 186 -5.91 22.21 -9.51
N VAL A 187 -5.83 21.39 -10.56
CA VAL A 187 -6.99 20.77 -11.21
C VAL A 187 -6.57 19.41 -11.78
N ALA A 188 -7.35 18.40 -11.40
CA ALA A 188 -7.25 17.01 -11.83
C ALA A 188 -7.65 16.80 -13.30
N SER A 189 -7.15 15.73 -13.92
CA SER A 189 -7.81 15.10 -15.07
C SER A 189 -7.38 13.65 -15.25
N SER A 190 -8.38 12.77 -15.12
CA SER A 190 -8.40 11.36 -15.47
C SER A 190 -8.23 11.11 -16.98
N SER A 191 -7.63 9.97 -17.36
CA SER A 191 -8.18 9.04 -18.39
C SER A 191 -7.18 7.95 -18.84
N ARG A 192 -7.51 6.71 -18.45
CA ARG A 192 -7.55 5.41 -19.17
C ARG A 192 -6.74 5.11 -20.45
N LYS A 193 -6.19 3.86 -20.38
CA LYS A 193 -6.16 2.71 -21.32
C LYS A 193 -5.06 2.59 -22.38
N GLY A 194 -4.35 1.45 -22.31
CA GLY A 194 -3.63 0.77 -23.40
C GLY A 194 -3.36 -0.69 -23.01
N GLN A 195 -3.72 -1.64 -23.89
CA GLN A 195 -3.71 -3.10 -23.72
C GLN A 195 -2.40 -3.78 -24.19
N GLY A 196 -2.18 -5.02 -23.75
CA GLY A 196 -1.34 -6.07 -24.37
C GLY A 196 0.07 -6.17 -23.77
N THR A 197 0.62 -7.34 -23.39
CA THR A 197 0.55 -8.66 -24.04
C THR A 197 0.96 -9.76 -23.04
N GLN A 198 0.42 -10.97 -23.21
CA GLN A 198 0.58 -12.15 -22.34
C GLN A 198 1.95 -12.84 -22.46
N THR A 199 2.49 -13.32 -21.35
CA THR A 199 3.39 -14.49 -21.28
C THR A 199 3.12 -15.30 -20.01
N TYR A 200 3.24 -16.62 -20.16
CA TYR A 200 2.82 -17.68 -19.26
C TYR A 200 3.56 -17.69 -17.91
N SER A 201 2.82 -17.81 -16.79
CA SER A 201 3.38 -18.26 -15.50
C SER A 201 2.33 -18.93 -14.61
N THR A 202 2.86 -19.84 -13.80
CA THR A 202 2.22 -20.92 -13.04
C THR A 202 1.11 -20.50 -12.09
N ALA A 203 0.01 -21.27 -12.13
CA ALA A 203 -1.24 -21.09 -11.41
C ALA A 203 -1.09 -21.13 -9.88
N ALA A 204 -1.16 -19.94 -9.26
CA ALA A 204 -2.11 -19.72 -8.17
C ALA A 204 -3.32 -19.03 -8.82
N GLU A 205 -4.55 -19.42 -8.43
CA GLU A 205 -5.78 -18.87 -8.99
C GLU A 205 -5.85 -17.35 -8.73
N GLU A 206 -5.37 -16.54 -9.69
CA GLU A 206 -5.61 -15.11 -9.71
C GLU A 206 -7.08 -14.88 -10.06
N PRO A 207 -7.87 -14.21 -9.19
CA PRO A 207 -9.22 -13.83 -9.53
C PRO A 207 -9.17 -12.86 -10.71
N GLY A 208 -9.74 -13.30 -11.84
CA GLY A 208 -9.71 -12.60 -13.13
C GLY A 208 -10.06 -11.11 -13.01
N ALA A 209 -9.31 -10.31 -13.76
CA ALA A 209 -9.34 -8.86 -13.84
C ALA A 209 -10.61 -8.27 -14.49
N ASP A 210 -11.79 -8.74 -14.08
CA ASP A 210 -13.02 -8.01 -14.34
C ASP A 210 -13.07 -6.79 -13.42
N SER A 211 -12.97 -5.62 -14.06
CA SER A 211 -12.82 -4.27 -13.49
C SER A 211 -13.99 -3.76 -12.63
N ASN A 212 -14.57 -4.61 -11.79
CA ASN A 212 -15.37 -4.20 -10.66
C ASN A 212 -14.41 -3.73 -9.56
N VAL A 213 -13.71 -2.62 -9.83
CA VAL A 213 -12.65 -2.05 -8.96
C VAL A 213 -13.24 -1.91 -7.58
N ALA A 214 -12.85 -2.83 -6.69
CA ALA A 214 -13.26 -2.80 -5.32
C ALA A 214 -12.91 -1.42 -4.78
N SER A 215 -13.91 -0.62 -4.40
CA SER A 215 -13.66 0.73 -3.93
C SER A 215 -12.97 0.62 -2.58
N TRP A 216 -11.66 0.79 -2.56
CA TRP A 216 -10.89 0.72 -1.33
C TRP A 216 -10.99 2.04 -0.59
N ARG A 217 -11.20 1.96 0.72
CA ARG A 217 -11.21 3.14 1.58
C ARG A 217 -10.28 2.88 2.74
N LEU A 218 -9.17 3.61 2.76
CA LEU A 218 -8.28 3.66 3.91
C LEU A 218 -8.86 4.61 4.95
N ARG A 219 -8.95 4.15 6.20
CA ARG A 219 -9.40 4.91 7.36
C ARG A 219 -8.25 4.99 8.36
N HIS A 220 -8.04 6.19 8.87
CA HIS A 220 -6.93 6.54 9.74
C HIS A 220 -7.48 6.91 11.11
N GLY A 221 -7.18 6.15 12.18
CA GLY A 221 -7.60 6.52 13.54
C GLY A 221 -9.11 6.57 13.72
N TRP A 222 -9.85 6.00 12.76
CA TRP A 222 -11.27 5.78 12.85
C TRP A 222 -11.50 4.30 12.71
N PRO A 223 -12.32 3.73 13.59
CA PRO A 223 -12.72 2.35 13.45
C PRO A 223 -13.43 2.12 12.10
N PRO A 224 -13.35 0.90 11.57
CA PRO A 224 -13.96 0.52 10.31
C PRO A 224 -15.45 0.90 10.26
N GLY A 225 -15.89 1.45 9.13
CA GLY A 225 -17.29 1.77 8.88
C GLY A 225 -18.18 0.54 8.65
N SER A 226 -17.61 -0.65 8.57
CA SER A 226 -18.32 -1.93 8.70
C SER A 226 -18.86 -2.14 10.12
N MET A 227 -18.32 -1.44 11.13
CA MET A 227 -18.76 -1.61 12.52
C MET A 227 -19.83 -0.60 12.91
N LYS A 228 -20.91 -1.13 13.46
CA LYS A 228 -22.03 -0.36 14.01
C LYS A 228 -22.01 -0.48 15.54
N GLY A 229 -21.46 0.50 16.24
CA GLY A 229 -21.54 0.55 17.71
C GLY A 229 -20.22 0.88 18.40
N LEU A 230 -19.60 2.00 18.04
CA LEU A 230 -18.40 2.46 18.72
C LEU A 230 -18.72 2.86 20.15
N SER A 231 -18.03 2.23 21.09
CA SER A 231 -18.18 2.50 22.51
C SER A 231 -16.84 3.06 23.01
N GLY A 232 -16.73 4.39 23.09
CA GLY A 232 -15.59 5.08 23.67
C GLY A 232 -15.86 6.57 23.93
N PRO A 233 -14.95 7.28 24.61
CA PRO A 233 -13.67 6.80 25.14
C PRO A 233 -13.81 6.02 26.46
N ILE A 234 -12.97 5.01 26.66
CA ILE A 234 -12.82 4.21 27.88
C ILE A 234 -11.44 4.50 28.47
N THR A 235 -11.38 4.81 29.77
CA THR A 235 -10.11 5.02 30.48
C THR A 235 -9.48 3.70 30.90
N VAL A 236 -8.17 3.70 31.16
CA VAL A 236 -7.46 2.50 31.65
C VAL A 236 -8.03 2.05 32.99
N ASP A 237 -8.31 2.98 33.91
CA ASP A 237 -8.94 2.67 35.20
C ASP A 237 -10.29 1.94 35.05
N MET A 238 -11.11 2.37 34.09
CA MET A 238 -12.39 1.70 33.82
C MET A 238 -12.16 0.29 33.28
N MET A 239 -11.18 0.08 32.39
CA MET A 239 -10.85 -1.26 31.90
C MET A 239 -10.37 -2.15 33.03
N LYS A 240 -9.46 -1.64 33.87
CA LYS A 240 -8.93 -2.35 35.03
C LYS A 240 -10.05 -2.80 35.98
N GLU A 241 -10.97 -1.89 36.33
CA GLU A 241 -12.10 -2.21 37.21
C GLU A 241 -13.05 -3.23 36.57
N LYS A 242 -13.37 -3.10 35.28
CA LYS A 242 -14.40 -3.92 34.61
C LYS A 242 -13.90 -5.26 34.12
N LEU A 243 -12.65 -5.35 33.70
CA LEU A 243 -12.03 -6.58 33.19
C LEU A 243 -11.28 -7.33 34.30
N GLY A 244 -11.17 -6.75 35.50
CA GLY A 244 -10.50 -7.38 36.64
C GLY A 244 -9.00 -7.54 36.41
N TRP A 245 -8.40 -6.61 35.68
CA TRP A 245 -6.99 -6.67 35.33
C TRP A 245 -6.07 -6.32 36.50
N ALA A 246 -4.88 -6.90 36.47
CA ALA A 246 -3.79 -6.55 37.36
C ALA A 246 -3.25 -5.14 37.04
N GLU A 247 -2.51 -4.56 37.99
CA GLU A 247 -1.82 -3.27 37.79
C GLU A 247 -0.85 -3.33 36.60
N ASP A 248 -0.13 -4.44 36.45
CA ASP A 248 0.85 -4.60 35.39
C ASP A 248 0.20 -4.55 33.99
N GLU A 249 -1.00 -5.11 33.83
CA GLU A 249 -1.77 -5.06 32.58
C GLU A 249 -2.24 -3.62 32.26
N ALA A 250 -2.62 -2.85 33.29
CA ALA A 250 -2.96 -1.45 33.12
C ALA A 250 -1.74 -0.60 32.73
N LEU A 251 -0.58 -0.85 33.35
CA LEU A 251 0.68 -0.19 33.04
C LEU A 251 1.16 -0.47 31.61
N LEU A 252 0.99 -1.71 31.12
CA LEU A 252 1.27 -2.05 29.72
C LEU A 252 0.43 -1.21 28.76
N LEU A 253 -0.86 -1.05 29.06
CA LEU A 253 -1.77 -0.29 28.23
C LEU A 253 -1.48 1.22 28.25
N GLU A 254 -1.09 1.77 29.40
CA GLU A 254 -0.61 3.16 29.50
C GLU A 254 0.69 3.37 28.74
N ALA A 255 1.64 2.45 28.89
CA ALA A 255 2.92 2.49 28.19
C ALA A 255 2.73 2.45 26.67
N LEU A 256 1.77 1.67 26.18
CA LEU A 256 1.41 1.59 24.76
C LEU A 256 0.95 2.96 24.22
N ALA A 257 0.18 3.73 25.00
CA ALA A 257 -0.29 5.05 24.59
C ALA A 257 0.74 6.17 24.82
N ALA A 258 1.72 5.96 25.71
CA ALA A 258 2.73 6.96 26.07
C ALA A 258 3.97 6.92 25.17
N ASN A 259 4.32 5.76 24.63
CA ASN A 259 5.58 5.55 23.91
C ASN A 259 5.31 5.17 22.46
N PRO A 260 4.98 6.10 21.55
CA PRO A 260 4.75 5.77 20.15
C PRO A 260 5.98 5.12 19.51
N SER A 261 5.78 4.11 18.67
CA SER A 261 6.84 3.41 17.93
C SER A 261 6.65 3.53 16.42
N GLU A 262 7.72 3.29 15.66
CA GLU A 262 7.73 3.38 14.19
C GLU A 262 6.81 2.36 13.49
N SER A 263 6.23 1.43 14.23
CA SER A 263 5.47 0.28 13.74
C SER A 263 4.05 0.27 14.30
N LEU A 264 3.24 -0.70 13.85
CA LEU A 264 1.98 -0.97 14.53
C LEU A 264 2.25 -1.32 15.99
N GLN A 265 1.59 -0.60 16.88
CA GLN A 265 1.62 -0.84 18.31
C GLN A 265 0.38 -1.60 18.72
N ILE A 266 0.61 -2.78 19.27
CA ILE A 266 -0.41 -3.73 19.66
C ILE A 266 -0.03 -4.37 20.98
N GLU A 267 -1.00 -4.48 21.86
CA GLU A 267 -0.91 -5.29 23.08
C GLU A 267 -2.10 -6.25 23.10
N ILE A 268 -1.85 -7.51 23.46
CA ILE A 268 -2.89 -8.54 23.58
C ILE A 268 -2.94 -8.99 25.02
N ILE A 269 -4.02 -8.62 25.71
CA ILE A 269 -4.25 -8.97 27.11
C ILE A 269 -5.48 -9.88 27.12
N GLN A 270 -5.26 -11.17 27.43
CA GLN A 270 -6.30 -12.19 27.35
C GLN A 270 -6.94 -12.24 25.94
N ASN A 271 -8.26 -12.13 25.85
CA ASN A 271 -9.00 -12.07 24.58
C ASN A 271 -9.20 -10.63 24.06
N CYS A 272 -8.47 -9.64 24.59
CA CYS A 272 -8.60 -8.24 24.20
C CYS A 272 -7.35 -7.77 23.44
N VAL A 273 -7.56 -7.09 22.30
CA VAL A 273 -6.50 -6.56 21.44
C VAL A 273 -6.57 -5.04 21.46
N PHE A 274 -5.47 -4.40 21.87
CA PHE A 274 -5.34 -2.95 21.99
C PHE A 274 -4.45 -2.42 20.89
N LEU A 275 -5.01 -1.64 19.97
CA LEU A 275 -4.30 -1.07 18.84
C LEU A 275 -4.10 0.43 19.02
N TYR A 276 -2.85 0.88 19.05
CA TYR A 276 -2.54 2.31 19.06
C TYR A 276 -2.40 2.84 17.63
N ASP A 277 -3.20 3.87 17.36
CA ASP A 277 -3.34 4.56 16.08
C ASP A 277 -3.41 3.68 14.80
N PRO A 278 -4.30 2.68 14.75
CA PRO A 278 -4.37 1.73 13.64
C PRO A 278 -4.84 2.40 12.33
N MET A 279 -4.47 1.77 11.22
CA MET A 279 -5.02 2.05 9.89
C MET A 279 -5.88 0.87 9.42
N PHE A 280 -7.09 1.18 8.98
CA PHE A 280 -8.04 0.17 8.49
C PHE A 280 -8.29 0.34 7.00
N LEU A 281 -8.18 -0.73 6.25
CA LEU A 281 -8.55 -0.81 4.85
C LEU A 281 -9.92 -1.47 4.73
N GLU A 282 -10.90 -0.75 4.21
CA GLU A 282 -12.21 -1.30 3.87
C GLU A 282 -12.28 -1.62 2.39
N ALA A 283 -12.50 -2.88 2.05
CA ALA A 283 -12.72 -3.33 0.69
C ALA A 283 -14.22 -3.60 0.46
N ARG A 284 -14.79 -2.95 -0.55
CA ARG A 284 -16.11 -3.29 -1.09
C ARG A 284 -15.93 -4.16 -2.32
N PHE A 285 -16.23 -5.44 -2.21
CA PHE A 285 -16.28 -6.32 -3.37
C PHE A 285 -17.59 -6.07 -4.11
N GLY A 286 -17.56 -6.11 -5.45
CA GLY A 286 -18.57 -5.52 -6.35
C GLY A 286 -20.02 -6.00 -6.23
N ASN A 287 -20.35 -6.85 -5.26
CA ASN A 287 -21.72 -7.11 -4.85
C ASN A 287 -22.08 -6.24 -3.63
N PRO A 288 -23.05 -5.31 -3.73
CA PRO A 288 -23.49 -4.49 -2.61
C PRO A 288 -24.03 -5.30 -1.42
N THR A 289 -24.39 -6.58 -1.61
CA THR A 289 -24.81 -7.48 -0.53
C THR A 289 -23.65 -8.27 0.09
N SER A 290 -22.46 -8.28 -0.53
CA SER A 290 -21.29 -8.93 0.06
C SER A 290 -20.85 -8.16 1.31
N SER A 291 -20.53 -8.90 2.38
CA SER A 291 -20.04 -8.31 3.61
C SER A 291 -18.77 -7.51 3.31
N LYS A 292 -18.75 -6.25 3.76
CA LYS A 292 -17.55 -5.40 3.67
C LYS A 292 -16.42 -6.13 4.40
N LYS A 293 -15.30 -6.37 3.72
CA LYS A 293 -14.10 -6.88 4.40
C LYS A 293 -13.33 -5.71 4.98
N THR A 294 -12.84 -5.92 6.18
CA THR A 294 -12.02 -4.98 6.91
C THR A 294 -10.66 -5.61 7.13
N PHE A 295 -9.62 -4.85 6.86
CA PHE A 295 -8.25 -5.26 7.10
C PHE A 295 -7.58 -4.22 7.99
N LEU A 296 -6.85 -4.68 8.99
CA LEU A 296 -5.86 -3.87 9.71
C LEU A 296 -4.57 -3.92 8.89
N VAL A 297 -4.12 -2.75 8.43
CA VAL A 297 -2.93 -2.59 7.60
C VAL A 297 -1.91 -1.72 8.32
N ASP A 298 -0.64 -2.07 8.22
CA ASP A 298 0.45 -1.19 8.66
C ASP A 298 1.74 -1.46 7.86
N TRP A 299 2.74 -0.61 8.03
CA TRP A 299 4.06 -0.77 7.44
C TRP A 299 5.13 -0.59 8.52
N GLY A 300 6.11 -1.47 8.54
CA GLY A 300 7.12 -1.48 9.58
C GLY A 300 8.26 -2.44 9.31
N ASN A 301 9.11 -2.62 10.33
CA ASN A 301 10.17 -3.61 10.28
C ASN A 301 9.59 -5.03 10.11
N ARG A 302 10.14 -5.80 9.16
CA ARG A 302 9.67 -7.17 8.85
C ARG A 302 9.62 -8.08 10.08
N GLY A 303 10.71 -8.16 10.85
CA GLY A 303 10.76 -9.06 12.01
C GLY A 303 9.82 -8.64 13.14
N LEU A 304 9.48 -7.35 13.24
CA LEU A 304 8.45 -6.89 14.17
C LEU A 304 7.04 -7.22 13.68
N ASN A 305 6.78 -7.04 12.38
CA ASN A 305 5.49 -7.43 11.79
C ASN A 305 5.24 -8.94 11.94
N GLU A 306 6.25 -9.78 11.70
CA GLU A 306 6.17 -11.23 11.88
C GLU A 306 5.81 -11.59 13.34
N ARG A 307 6.43 -10.92 14.32
CA ARG A 307 6.08 -11.11 15.74
C ARG A 307 4.64 -10.70 16.05
N ILE A 308 4.17 -9.59 15.49
CA ILE A 308 2.78 -9.15 15.67
C ILE A 308 1.80 -10.18 15.08
N LEU A 309 2.06 -10.66 13.87
CA LEU A 309 1.22 -11.66 13.22
C LEU A 309 1.18 -12.95 14.04
N ALA A 310 2.33 -13.43 14.51
CA ALA A 310 2.41 -14.61 15.37
C ALA A 310 1.61 -14.44 16.67
N ALA A 311 1.71 -13.28 17.33
CA ALA A 311 0.95 -13.00 18.55
C ALA A 311 -0.57 -12.99 18.30
N ILE A 312 -1.02 -12.43 17.18
CA ILE A 312 -2.44 -12.43 16.81
C ILE A 312 -2.92 -13.85 16.50
N GLU A 313 -2.12 -14.65 15.78
CA GLU A 313 -2.44 -16.05 15.47
C GLU A 313 -2.52 -16.91 16.73
N GLU A 314 -1.57 -16.76 17.66
CA GLU A 314 -1.57 -17.45 18.95
C GLU A 314 -2.81 -17.10 19.79
N ALA A 315 -3.14 -15.81 19.87
CA ALA A 315 -4.34 -15.36 20.54
C ALA A 315 -5.61 -15.92 19.87
N GLN A 316 -5.68 -15.90 18.54
CA GLN A 316 -6.83 -16.41 17.80
C GLN A 316 -6.96 -17.94 17.88
N ALA A 317 -5.87 -18.67 18.05
CA ALA A 317 -5.90 -20.12 18.30
C ALA A 317 -6.46 -20.43 19.70
N THR A 318 -6.22 -19.54 20.67
CA THR A 318 -6.68 -19.68 22.06
C THR A 318 -8.14 -19.25 22.23
N TYR A 319 -8.53 -18.15 21.57
CA TYR A 319 -9.84 -17.54 21.72
C TYR A 319 -10.65 -17.60 20.43
N SER A 320 -11.93 -17.95 20.53
CA SER A 320 -12.83 -17.99 19.35
C SER A 320 -13.03 -16.62 18.69
N HIS A 321 -12.80 -15.53 19.43
CA HIS A 321 -12.87 -14.16 18.97
C HIS A 321 -11.99 -13.28 19.88
N LEU A 322 -11.64 -12.11 19.36
CA LEU A 322 -10.84 -11.10 20.03
C LEU A 322 -11.64 -9.79 20.13
N HIS A 323 -11.72 -9.21 21.32
CA HIS A 323 -12.31 -7.90 21.57
C HIS A 323 -11.31 -6.81 21.21
N VAL A 324 -11.61 -6.04 20.17
CA VAL A 324 -10.66 -5.06 19.63
C VAL A 324 -10.97 -3.68 20.19
N PHE A 325 -9.92 -3.01 20.67
CA PHE A 325 -9.92 -1.64 21.12
C PHE A 325 -8.91 -0.84 20.32
N THR A 326 -9.20 0.45 20.16
CA THR A 326 -8.35 1.36 19.38
C THR A 326 -8.13 2.66 20.11
N PHE A 327 -6.90 3.17 20.08
CA PHE A 327 -6.56 4.48 20.62
C PHE A 327 -6.12 5.38 19.47
N PRO A 328 -6.98 6.29 18.97
CA PRO A 328 -6.64 7.15 17.86
C PRO A 328 -5.73 8.32 18.30
N SER A 329 -4.58 8.49 17.64
CA SER A 329 -3.61 9.55 17.98
C SER A 329 -4.11 10.97 17.67
N SER A 330 -4.96 11.09 16.63
CA SER A 330 -5.33 12.36 15.99
C SER A 330 -6.59 13.03 16.58
N ARG A 331 -7.14 12.55 17.70
CA ARG A 331 -8.37 13.14 18.26
C ARG A 331 -8.06 14.34 19.15
N SER A 332 -9.00 15.29 19.18
CA SER A 332 -8.98 16.39 20.14
C SER A 332 -8.85 15.85 21.57
N SER A 333 -8.24 16.64 22.46
CA SER A 333 -8.01 16.29 23.86
C SER A 333 -9.25 15.74 24.58
N GLU A 334 -10.45 16.18 24.16
CA GLU A 334 -11.75 15.79 24.73
C GLU A 334 -12.17 14.34 24.44
N ALA A 335 -11.59 13.68 23.44
CA ALA A 335 -11.92 12.31 23.04
C ALA A 335 -10.76 11.31 23.23
N ARG A 336 -9.81 11.65 24.11
CA ARG A 336 -8.64 10.83 24.44
C ARG A 336 -9.07 9.62 25.27
N GLY A 337 -8.78 8.43 24.78
CA GLY A 337 -9.09 7.18 25.46
C GLY A 337 -9.29 6.03 24.46
N TRP A 338 -9.54 4.86 25.00
CA TRP A 338 -9.71 3.65 24.21
C TRP A 338 -11.13 3.53 23.67
N TRP A 339 -11.26 3.20 22.40
CA TRP A 339 -12.53 3.01 21.74
C TRP A 339 -12.72 1.52 21.47
N TYR A 340 -13.75 0.93 22.07
CA TYR A 340 -14.14 -0.44 21.78
C TYR A 340 -14.77 -0.50 20.39
N VAL A 341 -14.20 -1.40 19.58
CA VAL A 341 -14.54 -1.58 18.18
C VAL A 341 -15.50 -2.76 17.99
N GLY A 342 -15.30 -3.83 18.76
CA GLY A 342 -16.15 -5.03 18.72
C GLY A 342 -15.35 -6.33 18.84
N ALA A 343 -16.08 -7.45 18.90
CA ALA A 343 -15.52 -8.80 18.82
C ALA A 343 -15.28 -9.21 17.36
N HIS A 344 -14.09 -9.74 17.08
CA HIS A 344 -13.61 -10.08 15.74
C HIS A 344 -12.94 -11.44 15.71
N THR A 345 -13.03 -12.11 14.57
CA THR A 345 -11.96 -13.05 14.19
C THR A 345 -10.89 -12.28 13.43
N CYS A 346 -9.64 -12.56 13.76
CA CYS A 346 -8.45 -11.95 13.18
C CYS A 346 -7.64 -13.03 12.47
N ALA A 347 -7.37 -12.87 11.19
CA ALA A 347 -6.55 -13.81 10.42
C ALA A 347 -5.42 -13.05 9.73
N ALA A 348 -4.17 -13.48 9.93
CA ALA A 348 -3.06 -12.98 9.14
C ALA A 348 -3.31 -13.31 7.66
N VAL A 349 -3.02 -12.37 6.78
CA VAL A 349 -3.12 -12.59 5.33
C VAL A 349 -1.75 -12.40 4.71
N PRO A 350 -0.87 -13.41 4.80
CA PRO A 350 0.45 -13.35 4.18
C PRO A 350 0.29 -13.26 2.66
N GLY A 351 1.14 -12.46 2.02
CA GLY A 351 1.13 -12.33 0.55
C GLY A 351 -0.14 -11.69 -0.01
N MET A 352 -0.93 -10.99 0.81
CA MET A 352 -2.00 -10.15 0.28
C MET A 352 -1.40 -9.07 -0.64
N TRP A 353 -2.22 -8.59 -1.58
CA TRP A 353 -1.83 -7.54 -2.52
C TRP A 353 -1.08 -6.40 -1.83
N ASP A 354 -0.10 -5.86 -2.52
CA ASP A 354 0.65 -4.70 -2.06
C ASP A 354 -0.28 -3.47 -2.06
N VAL A 355 -0.80 -3.12 -0.87
CA VAL A 355 -1.72 -2.00 -0.67
C VAL A 355 -1.01 -0.71 -1.05
N TRP A 356 0.29 -0.59 -0.76
CA TRP A 356 1.06 0.60 -1.09
C TRP A 356 1.16 0.82 -2.61
N GLN A 357 1.42 -0.24 -3.37
CA GLN A 357 1.44 -0.17 -4.84
C GLN A 357 0.04 0.06 -5.41
N GLY A 358 -0.99 -0.58 -4.86
CA GLY A 358 -2.37 -0.36 -5.28
C GLY A 358 -2.86 1.08 -5.07
N LEU A 359 -2.29 1.80 -4.09
CA LEU A 359 -2.60 3.22 -3.86
C LEU A 359 -1.88 4.17 -4.83
N ARG A 360 -0.87 3.71 -5.59
CA ARG A 360 -0.09 4.54 -6.52
C ARG A 360 -0.97 5.22 -7.57
N ASP A 361 -1.91 4.48 -8.13
CA ASP A 361 -2.75 4.97 -9.22
C ASP A 361 -4.05 5.63 -8.74
N ALA A 362 -4.45 5.35 -7.50
CA ALA A 362 -5.77 5.71 -6.97
C ALA A 362 -5.77 6.98 -6.11
N SER A 363 -4.73 7.26 -5.31
CA SER A 363 -4.75 8.39 -4.37
C SER A 363 -3.37 8.78 -3.84
N ALA A 364 -2.75 9.80 -4.45
CA ALA A 364 -1.54 10.43 -3.92
C ALA A 364 -1.75 10.98 -2.49
N GLU A 365 -2.96 11.43 -2.18
CA GLU A 365 -3.32 11.92 -0.84
C GLU A 365 -3.28 10.80 0.21
N SER A 366 -3.77 9.60 -0.11
CA SER A 366 -3.72 8.46 0.81
C SER A 366 -2.29 8.04 1.09
N ARG A 367 -1.42 8.03 0.07
CA ARG A 367 0.00 7.74 0.25
C ARG A 367 0.68 8.76 1.15
N ARG A 368 0.41 10.05 0.93
CA ARG A 368 0.90 11.12 1.80
C ARG A 368 0.43 10.93 3.25
N LYS A 369 -0.85 10.62 3.48
CA LYS A 369 -1.38 10.37 4.83
C LYS A 369 -0.74 9.17 5.54
N ILE A 370 -0.40 8.11 4.80
CA ILE A 370 0.35 6.97 5.36
C ILE A 370 1.74 7.43 5.79
N VAL A 371 2.46 8.11 4.90
CA VAL A 371 3.81 8.62 5.19
C VAL A 371 3.79 9.58 6.38
N ASP A 372 2.90 10.57 6.37
CA ASP A 372 2.75 11.55 7.45
C ASP A 372 2.49 10.85 8.79
N ARG A 373 1.70 9.77 8.79
CA ARG A 373 1.45 8.97 10.00
C ARG A 373 2.66 8.21 10.48
N LEU A 374 3.35 7.51 9.58
CA LEU A 374 4.54 6.74 9.94
C LEU A 374 5.60 7.69 10.53
N CYS A 375 5.81 8.85 9.90
CA CYS A 375 6.70 9.89 10.45
C CYS A 375 6.20 10.44 11.79
N ALA A 376 4.90 10.71 11.94
CA ALA A 376 4.35 11.22 13.20
C ALA A 376 4.55 10.25 14.38
N ARG A 377 4.54 8.93 14.11
CA ARG A 377 4.78 7.91 15.14
C ARG A 377 6.24 7.79 15.57
N GLN A 378 7.19 8.17 14.72
CA GLN A 378 8.61 8.20 15.10
C GLN A 378 8.91 9.24 16.19
N GLY A 379 7.99 10.19 16.39
CA GLY A 379 8.12 11.25 17.38
C GLY A 379 9.20 12.28 17.01
N PRO A 380 9.17 13.47 17.61
CA PRO A 380 10.07 14.58 17.27
C PRO A 380 11.55 14.33 17.63
N GLY A 381 11.89 13.20 18.27
CA GLY A 381 13.23 12.94 18.81
C GLY A 381 14.04 11.84 18.11
N HIS A 382 13.44 11.02 17.25
CA HIS A 382 14.12 9.81 16.75
C HIS A 382 15.20 10.09 15.69
N VAL A 383 15.10 11.20 14.94
CA VAL A 383 15.96 11.46 13.78
C VAL A 383 17.32 12.08 14.16
N GLN A 384 17.52 12.50 15.41
CA GLN A 384 18.81 13.10 15.81
C GLN A 384 19.98 12.11 15.81
N HIS A 385 19.74 10.80 15.89
CA HIS A 385 20.80 9.81 16.07
C HIS A 385 21.36 9.18 14.79
N LEU A 386 20.66 9.30 13.65
CA LEU A 386 21.15 8.80 12.34
C LEU A 386 21.73 9.91 11.46
N ALA A 387 21.60 11.17 11.87
CA ALA A 387 22.40 12.24 11.30
C ALA A 387 23.86 12.03 11.73
N THR A 388 24.62 11.29 10.92
CA THR A 388 26.07 11.16 11.07
C THR A 388 26.66 12.55 11.33
N PRO A 389 27.34 12.78 12.48
CA PRO A 389 27.89 14.09 12.82
C PRO A 389 28.85 14.53 11.70
N GLY A 390 28.41 15.49 10.88
CA GLY A 390 29.17 15.95 9.69
C GLY A 390 28.36 15.98 8.38
N ALA A 391 27.18 15.36 8.31
CA ALA A 391 26.32 15.44 7.13
C ALA A 391 25.39 16.67 7.16
N THR A 392 25.93 17.88 7.32
CA THR A 392 25.17 19.14 7.14
C THR A 392 24.99 19.52 5.66
N GLY A 393 24.96 18.52 4.77
CA GLY A 393 24.82 18.75 3.35
C GLY A 393 23.39 19.21 3.00
N PRO A 394 23.21 20.06 1.98
CA PRO A 394 21.90 20.53 1.50
C PRO A 394 20.98 19.43 0.92
N ASN A 395 21.35 18.15 1.09
CA ASN A 395 20.65 16.97 0.55
C ASN A 395 20.01 16.08 1.64
N ALA A 396 19.89 16.55 2.88
CA ALA A 396 19.11 15.81 3.88
C ALA A 396 17.65 15.73 3.39
N LEU A 397 17.25 14.54 2.91
CA LEU A 397 15.87 14.24 2.55
C LEU A 397 15.00 14.46 3.79
N SER A 398 13.81 15.02 3.61
CA SER A 398 12.87 15.12 4.72
C SER A 398 12.46 13.72 5.20
N ASP A 399 12.12 13.57 6.48
CA ASP A 399 11.69 12.28 7.06
C ASP A 399 10.57 11.62 6.23
N ALA A 400 9.66 12.44 5.70
CA ALA A 400 8.59 12.00 4.82
C ALA A 400 9.12 11.45 3.47
N GLN A 401 10.15 12.06 2.89
CA GLN A 401 10.77 11.56 1.67
C GLN A 401 11.49 10.24 1.91
N GLU A 402 12.20 10.12 3.02
CA GLU A 402 12.89 8.88 3.39
C GLU A 402 11.91 7.74 3.67
N CYS A 403 10.86 8.00 4.46
CA CYS A 403 9.79 7.02 4.69
C CYS A 403 9.11 6.59 3.38
N ALA A 404 8.78 7.54 2.50
CA ALA A 404 8.23 7.24 1.19
C ALA A 404 9.19 6.41 0.31
N ARG A 405 10.50 6.70 0.38
CA ARG A 405 11.56 5.94 -0.29
C ARG A 405 11.62 4.51 0.23
N MET A 406 11.65 4.30 1.54
CA MET A 406 11.64 2.97 2.15
C MET A 406 10.39 2.16 1.78
N LEU A 407 9.20 2.78 1.71
CA LEU A 407 7.99 2.10 1.23
C LEU A 407 8.09 1.71 -0.26
N ASN A 408 8.69 2.57 -1.09
CA ASN A 408 8.85 2.28 -2.53
C ASN A 408 9.89 1.19 -2.81
N GLU A 409 10.96 1.15 -2.02
CA GLU A 409 12.05 0.18 -2.16
C GLU A 409 11.77 -1.14 -1.41
N GLY A 410 10.67 -1.22 -0.66
CA GLY A 410 10.34 -2.40 0.16
C GLY A 410 11.15 -2.51 1.45
N GLY A 411 11.80 -1.43 1.89
CA GLY A 411 12.47 -1.34 3.19
C GLY A 411 11.51 -1.39 4.38
N LEU A 412 10.25 -0.98 4.19
CA LEU A 412 9.16 -1.21 5.16
C LEU A 412 8.23 -2.30 4.64
N ALA A 413 8.08 -3.37 5.41
CA ALA A 413 7.21 -4.49 5.07
C ALA A 413 5.76 -4.18 5.43
N GLN A 414 4.82 -4.59 4.59
CA GLN A 414 3.39 -4.50 4.88
C GLN A 414 2.99 -5.59 5.89
N LEU A 415 2.32 -5.18 6.97
CA LEU A 415 1.55 -6.05 7.85
C LEU A 415 0.10 -6.01 7.42
N CYS A 416 -0.55 -7.18 7.37
CA CYS A 416 -1.99 -7.20 7.14
C CYS A 416 -2.74 -8.32 7.84
N VAL A 417 -3.82 -7.93 8.50
CA VAL A 417 -4.71 -8.82 9.27
C VAL A 417 -6.14 -8.58 8.81
N GLN A 418 -6.80 -9.61 8.31
CA GLN A 418 -8.22 -9.58 8.02
C GLN A 418 -9.01 -9.66 9.31
N MET A 419 -9.96 -8.75 9.48
CA MET A 419 -10.86 -8.70 10.62
C MET A 419 -12.30 -8.97 10.17
N SER A 420 -12.97 -9.91 10.83
CA SER A 420 -14.37 -10.22 10.56
C SER A 420 -15.20 -10.18 11.85
N GLY A 421 -16.16 -9.27 11.90
CA GLY A 421 -17.18 -9.22 12.96
C GLY A 421 -18.47 -9.97 12.59
N GLN A 422 -18.46 -10.71 11.48
CA GLN A 422 -19.65 -11.40 10.98
C GLN A 422 -20.12 -12.45 12.00
N GLY A 423 -21.39 -12.38 12.42
CA GLY A 423 -21.95 -13.26 13.45
C GLY A 423 -21.63 -12.86 14.89
N LEU A 424 -20.65 -11.98 15.13
CA LEU A 424 -20.17 -11.61 16.48
C LEU A 424 -20.80 -10.34 17.05
N LEU A 425 -21.85 -9.81 16.42
CA LEU A 425 -22.52 -8.58 16.88
C LEU A 425 -23.13 -8.76 18.28
N HIS A 426 -23.72 -9.92 18.57
CA HIS A 426 -24.32 -10.20 19.87
C HIS A 426 -23.25 -10.27 20.99
N VAL A 427 -22.12 -10.93 20.71
CA VAL A 427 -20.94 -10.96 21.59
C VAL A 427 -20.43 -9.55 21.85
N SER A 428 -20.31 -8.75 20.79
CA SER A 428 -19.84 -7.37 20.89
C SER A 428 -20.74 -6.53 21.79
N LYS A 429 -22.06 -6.66 21.64
CA LYS A 429 -23.06 -5.94 22.45
C LYS A 429 -23.08 -6.40 23.90
N ALA A 430 -22.96 -7.70 24.15
CA ALA A 430 -22.90 -8.24 25.51
C ALA A 430 -21.69 -7.66 26.25
N PHE A 431 -20.50 -7.77 25.64
CA PHE A 431 -19.27 -7.24 26.22
C PHE A 431 -19.31 -5.72 26.43
N ALA A 432 -19.85 -4.95 25.47
CA ALA A 432 -20.02 -3.50 25.65
C ALA A 432 -20.97 -3.16 26.82
N ARG A 433 -22.01 -3.96 27.05
CA ARG A 433 -22.92 -3.80 28.20
C ARG A 433 -22.20 -4.08 29.51
N ASP A 434 -21.35 -5.10 29.55
CA ASP A 434 -20.60 -5.47 30.75
C ASP A 434 -19.55 -4.41 31.13
N LEU A 435 -18.98 -3.73 30.12
CA LEU A 435 -18.18 -2.52 30.30
C LEU A 435 -18.99 -1.31 30.83
N ARG A 436 -20.29 -1.48 31.11
CA ARG A 436 -21.25 -0.47 31.56
C ARG A 436 -21.27 0.77 30.68
N TYR A 437 -21.23 0.56 29.38
CA TYR A 437 -21.35 1.67 28.44
C TYR A 437 -22.73 2.33 28.62
N PRO A 438 -22.81 3.65 28.92
CA PRO A 438 -24.10 4.31 28.93
C PRO A 438 -24.70 4.13 27.54
N ALA A 439 -25.95 3.66 27.47
CA ALA A 439 -26.68 3.31 26.26
C ALA A 439 -26.99 4.52 25.35
N ARG A 440 -26.08 5.48 25.23
CA ARG A 440 -26.16 6.65 24.34
C ARG A 440 -26.34 6.22 22.87
N LEU A 441 -25.91 5.00 22.52
CA LEU A 441 -26.12 4.38 21.21
C LEU A 441 -27.56 3.92 20.92
N GLU A 442 -28.42 3.77 21.93
CA GLU A 442 -29.83 3.40 21.68
C GLU A 442 -30.73 4.64 21.47
N ALA A 443 -30.32 5.80 21.99
CA ALA A 443 -31.08 7.04 21.85
C ALA A 443 -31.11 7.58 20.40
N GLU A 444 -30.04 7.40 19.63
CA GLU A 444 -29.97 7.89 18.23
C GLU A 444 -30.71 6.99 17.23
N ARG A 445 -31.07 5.76 17.58
CA ARG A 445 -31.89 4.89 16.70
C ARG A 445 -33.39 5.06 16.86
N CYS A 446 -33.86 5.66 17.97
CA CYS A 446 -35.29 5.93 18.13
C CYS A 446 -35.76 7.18 17.36
N THR A 447 -34.85 7.98 16.80
CA THR A 447 -35.19 9.21 16.06
C THR A 447 -35.26 9.03 14.53
N GLU A 448 -34.73 7.96 13.95
CA GLU A 448 -34.81 7.71 12.49
C GLU A 448 -36.09 6.96 12.06
N GLY A 449 -36.99 6.62 12.98
CA GLY A 449 -38.21 5.84 12.69
C GLY A 449 -39.53 6.45 13.15
N ARG A 450 -39.53 7.66 13.74
CA ARG A 450 -40.79 8.37 14.02
C ARG A 450 -41.13 9.23 12.81
N GLU A 451 -41.98 8.70 11.94
CA GLU A 451 -42.74 9.54 11.01
C GLU A 451 -43.41 10.68 11.80
N PRO A 452 -43.37 11.92 11.32
CA PRO A 452 -44.13 13.00 11.92
C PRO A 452 -45.61 12.62 11.84
N VAL A 453 -46.21 12.31 12.99
CA VAL A 453 -47.66 12.23 13.11
C VAL A 453 -48.17 13.62 12.79
N HIS A 454 -48.66 13.81 11.57
CA HIS A 454 -49.44 14.98 11.20
C HIS A 454 -50.74 14.94 12.02
N SER A 455 -50.76 15.72 13.10
CA SER A 455 -51.98 16.04 13.80
C SER A 455 -52.89 16.83 12.86
N ALA A 456 -54.09 16.31 12.64
CA ALA A 456 -55.17 16.95 11.89
C ALA A 456 -55.80 18.11 12.69
#